data_AF-A0A8C6JTX0-F1
#
_entry.id   AF-A0A8C6JTX0-F1
#
_cell.length_a   1.000
_cell.length_b   1.000
_cell.length_c   1.000
_cell.angle_alpha   90.00
_cell.angle_beta   90.00
_cell.angle_gamma   90.00
#
_symmetry.space_group_name_H-M   'P 1'
#
loop_
_entity.id
_entity.type
_entity.pdbx_description
1 polymer ?
#
loop_
_entity_poly.entity_id
_entity_poly.type
_entity_poly.pdbx_seq_one_letter_code
_entity_poly.pdbx_strand_id
1 'polypeptide(L)'
;MRSLLAPLIVTLSLAALCCGEKDPKDHLGSPSADSIKVKKEVANTFVKRQKRSSLYEWYYEYYKSPMEQMHERCENYPPCDYLADQIGFSMAYNRFFGRY
;
A
#
# COMPACT_ATOMS: atom_id res chain seq x y z
N MET A 1 -3.45 20.25 65.45
CA MET A 1 -3.65 19.13 64.50
C MET A 1 -5.02 19.19 63.80
N ARG A 2 -5.36 20.30 63.11
CA ARG A 2 -6.61 20.41 62.32
C ARG A 2 -6.39 20.83 60.87
N SER A 3 -5.14 21.15 60.49
CA SER A 3 -4.78 21.65 59.16
C SER A 3 -4.56 20.56 58.10
N LEU A 4 -4.56 19.28 58.48
CA LEU A 4 -4.39 18.15 57.55
C LEU A 4 -5.73 17.52 57.10
N LEU A 5 -6.84 17.86 57.76
CA LEU A 5 -8.16 17.37 57.37
C LEU A 5 -8.72 18.13 56.16
N ALA A 6 -8.43 19.43 56.06
CA ALA A 6 -8.84 20.26 54.93
C ALA A 6 -8.27 19.77 53.58
N PRO A 7 -6.96 19.50 53.43
CA PRO A 7 -6.43 18.99 52.16
C PRO A 7 -6.93 17.58 51.84
N LEU A 8 -7.15 16.73 52.85
CA LEU A 8 -7.66 15.36 52.65
C LEU A 8 -9.09 15.32 52.13
N ILE A 9 -9.96 16.21 52.60
CA ILE A 9 -11.36 16.27 52.13
C ILE A 9 -11.41 16.83 50.70
N VAL A 10 -10.54 17.79 50.37
CA VAL A 10 -10.41 18.36 49.02
C VAL A 10 -9.88 17.34 48.03
N THR A 11 -8.89 16.52 48.40
CA THR A 11 -8.40 15.47 47.48
C THR A 11 -9.43 14.37 47.28
N LEU A 12 -10.21 14.03 48.31
CA LEU A 12 -11.26 13.01 48.19
C LEU A 12 -12.42 13.48 47.31
N SER A 13 -12.82 14.75 47.41
CA SER A 13 -13.89 15.32 46.57
C SER A 13 -13.45 15.47 45.11
N LEU A 14 -12.19 15.86 44.85
CA LEU A 14 -11.63 15.83 43.50
C LEU A 14 -11.58 14.40 42.93
N ALA A 15 -11.20 13.41 43.73
CA ALA A 15 -11.15 12.02 43.26
C ALA A 15 -12.54 11.46 42.92
N ALA A 16 -13.58 11.86 43.67
CA ALA A 16 -14.95 11.47 43.40
C ALA A 16 -15.51 12.15 42.13
N LEU A 17 -15.21 13.43 41.89
CA LEU A 17 -15.57 14.12 40.64
C LEU A 17 -14.81 13.54 39.43
N CYS A 18 -13.54 13.18 39.59
CA CYS A 18 -12.76 12.58 38.50
C CYS A 18 -13.16 11.13 38.17
N CYS A 19 -13.87 10.44 39.07
CA CYS A 19 -14.36 9.07 38.86
C CYS A 19 -15.86 9.01 38.51
N GLY A 20 -16.55 10.15 38.50
CA GLY A 20 -17.99 10.24 38.35
C GLY A 20 -18.42 10.61 36.93
N GLU A 21 -18.24 9.70 35.97
CA GLU A 21 -19.18 9.45 34.86
C GLU A 21 -18.60 8.33 33.99
N LYS A 22 -18.97 7.09 34.32
CA LYS A 22 -19.07 6.08 33.28
C LYS A 22 -20.40 6.34 32.59
N ASP A 23 -20.33 7.00 31.44
CA ASP A 23 -21.39 6.92 30.45
C ASP A 23 -21.86 5.45 30.34
N PRO A 24 -23.17 5.19 30.25
CA PRO A 24 -23.63 3.91 29.75
C PRO A 24 -22.92 3.72 28.42
N LYS A 25 -22.06 2.70 28.34
CA LYS A 25 -21.67 2.16 27.04
C LYS A 25 -22.98 1.67 26.44
N ASP A 26 -23.66 2.54 25.72
CA ASP A 26 -24.58 2.14 24.68
C ASP A 26 -23.80 1.11 23.88
N HIS A 27 -24.40 -0.07 23.77
CA HIS A 27 -23.92 -1.17 22.98
C HIS A 27 -23.91 -0.73 21.50
N LEU A 28 -22.98 0.14 21.11
CA LEU A 28 -22.44 0.17 19.77
C LEU A 28 -21.62 -1.12 19.67
N GLY A 29 -22.35 -2.22 19.51
CA GLY A 29 -21.77 -3.47 19.07
C GLY A 29 -20.91 -3.11 17.86
N SER A 30 -19.62 -3.41 17.95
CA SER A 30 -18.72 -3.43 16.80
C SER A 30 -19.51 -4.05 15.66
N PRO A 31 -19.78 -3.32 14.55
CA PRO A 31 -20.52 -3.88 13.44
C PRO A 31 -19.73 -5.13 13.04
N SER A 32 -20.31 -6.30 13.26
CA SER A 32 -19.66 -7.55 12.93
C SER A 32 -19.22 -7.45 11.48
N ALA A 33 -18.03 -7.93 11.13
CA ALA A 33 -17.50 -7.82 9.77
C ALA A 33 -18.46 -8.39 8.70
N ASP A 34 -19.45 -9.19 9.12
CA ASP A 34 -20.56 -9.68 8.31
C ASP A 34 -21.56 -8.60 7.87
N SER A 35 -21.76 -7.56 8.68
CA SER A 35 -22.64 -6.41 8.34
C SER A 35 -22.06 -5.48 7.26
N ILE A 36 -20.76 -5.59 6.97
CA ILE A 36 -20.04 -4.79 5.96
C ILE A 36 -19.90 -5.57 4.63
N LYS A 37 -20.50 -6.77 4.52
CA LYS A 37 -20.42 -7.59 3.31
C LYS A 37 -21.48 -7.17 2.30
N VAL A 38 -21.06 -6.41 1.29
CA VAL A 38 -21.91 -6.08 0.13
C VAL A 38 -21.97 -7.29 -0.81
N LYS A 39 -23.18 -7.65 -1.26
CA LYS A 39 -23.37 -8.70 -2.27
C LYS A 39 -22.61 -8.34 -3.56
N LYS A 40 -22.03 -9.35 -4.23
CA LYS A 40 -21.27 -9.18 -5.48
C LYS A 40 -22.04 -8.38 -6.55
N GLU A 41 -23.35 -8.62 -6.67
CA GLU A 41 -24.24 -7.89 -7.59
C GLU A 41 -24.26 -6.39 -7.28
N VAL A 42 -24.45 -6.05 -6.00
CA VAL A 42 -24.49 -4.66 -5.52
C VAL A 42 -23.11 -4.04 -5.65
N ALA A 43 -22.04 -4.76 -5.31
CA ALA A 43 -20.65 -4.31 -5.49
C ALA A 43 -20.33 -3.98 -6.95
N ASN A 44 -20.78 -4.80 -7.91
CA ASN A 44 -20.56 -4.56 -9.33
C ASN A 44 -21.26 -3.28 -9.85
N THR A 45 -22.28 -2.76 -9.15
CA THR A 45 -22.94 -1.50 -9.55
C THR A 45 -22.06 -0.27 -9.34
N PHE A 46 -21.18 -0.29 -8.33
CA PHE A 46 -20.33 0.85 -7.99
C PHE A 46 -18.83 0.57 -8.14
N VAL A 47 -18.41 -0.68 -8.10
CA VAL A 47 -17.03 -1.11 -8.41
C VAL A 47 -16.92 -1.32 -9.91
N LYS A 48 -16.53 -0.27 -10.64
CA LYS A 48 -16.11 -0.42 -12.04
C LYS A 48 -14.71 -1.04 -12.06
N ARG A 49 -14.57 -2.18 -12.75
CA ARG A 49 -13.25 -2.74 -13.05
C ARG A 49 -12.49 -1.75 -13.92
N GLN A 50 -11.43 -1.16 -13.39
CA GLN A 50 -10.53 -0.34 -14.19
C GLN A 50 -9.95 -1.22 -15.32
N LYS A 51 -10.12 -0.77 -16.56
CA LYS A 51 -9.60 -1.49 -17.73
C LYS A 51 -8.08 -1.55 -17.58
N ARG A 52 -7.53 -2.76 -17.47
CA ARG A 52 -6.10 -2.98 -17.20
C ARG A 52 -5.18 -2.58 -18.34
N SER A 53 -5.69 -2.45 -19.56
CA SER A 53 -4.92 -1.93 -20.69
C SER A 53 -5.51 -0.60 -21.15
N SER A 54 -4.68 0.43 -21.08
CA SER A 54 -4.96 1.72 -21.72
C SER A 54 -4.51 1.65 -23.18
N LEU A 55 -5.15 2.42 -24.06
CA LEU A 55 -4.67 2.58 -25.45
C LEU A 55 -3.22 3.10 -25.50
N TYR A 56 -2.83 3.87 -24.48
CA TYR A 56 -1.50 4.43 -24.33
C TYR A 56 -0.46 3.33 -24.12
N GLU A 57 -0.71 2.37 -23.23
CA GLU A 57 0.18 1.25 -22.95
C GLU A 57 0.44 0.38 -24.20
N TRP A 58 -0.61 0.10 -24.99
CA TRP A 58 -0.48 -0.60 -26.27
C TRP A 58 0.38 0.18 -27.27
N TYR A 59 0.29 1.51 -27.27
CA TYR A 59 1.10 2.36 -28.13
C TYR A 59 2.60 2.29 -27.77
N TYR A 60 2.97 2.27 -26.49
CA TYR A 60 4.37 2.12 -26.07
C TYR A 60 4.93 0.74 -26.37
N GLU A 61 4.14 -0.33 -26.18
CA GLU A 61 4.56 -1.67 -26.56
C GLU A 61 4.80 -1.82 -28.06
N TYR A 62 4.01 -1.13 -28.89
CA TYR A 62 4.17 -1.18 -30.35
C TYR A 62 5.32 -0.30 -30.85
N TYR A 63 5.49 0.90 -30.27
CA TYR A 63 6.50 1.88 -30.67
C TYR A 63 7.69 1.90 -29.73
N LYS A 64 8.30 0.73 -29.49
CA LYS A 64 9.54 0.64 -28.71
C LYS A 64 10.71 1.28 -29.45
N SER A 65 11.51 2.06 -28.73
CA SER A 65 12.73 2.63 -29.29
C SER A 65 13.72 1.54 -29.70
N PRO A 66 14.60 1.77 -30.69
CA PRO A 66 15.63 0.80 -31.04
C PRO A 66 16.49 0.37 -29.84
N MET A 67 16.81 1.29 -28.92
CA MET A 67 17.58 0.99 -27.71
C MET A 67 16.81 0.07 -26.75
N GLU A 68 15.51 0.26 -26.62
CA GLU A 68 14.67 -0.58 -25.76
C GLU A 68 14.52 -1.98 -26.35
N GLN A 69 14.38 -2.12 -27.66
CA GLN A 69 14.40 -3.43 -28.32
C GLN A 69 15.75 -4.15 -28.13
N MET A 70 16.85 -3.41 -28.07
CA MET A 70 18.17 -3.99 -27.77
C MET A 70 18.25 -4.42 -26.29
N HIS A 71 17.72 -3.62 -25.36
CA HIS A 71 17.64 -3.98 -23.93
C HIS A 71 16.83 -5.25 -23.72
N GLU A 72 15.61 -5.28 -24.24
CA GLU A 72 14.73 -6.45 -24.14
C GLU A 72 15.36 -7.69 -24.74
N ARG A 73 16.12 -7.57 -25.85
CA ARG A 73 16.85 -8.71 -26.41
C ARG A 73 17.92 -9.24 -25.46
N CYS A 74 18.63 -8.36 -24.74
CA CYS A 74 19.64 -8.76 -23.76
C CYS A 74 19.00 -9.40 -22.53
N GLU A 75 17.94 -8.80 -21.99
CA GLU A 75 17.17 -9.33 -20.85
C GLU A 75 16.56 -10.71 -21.17
N ASN A 76 16.04 -10.88 -22.39
CA ASN A 76 15.52 -12.17 -22.85
C ASN A 76 16.61 -13.23 -23.08
N TYR A 77 17.89 -12.86 -23.03
CA TYR A 77 19.02 -13.78 -23.18
C TYR A 77 19.84 -13.81 -21.89
N PRO A 78 19.60 -14.79 -20.99
CA PRO A 78 20.16 -14.79 -19.64
C PRO A 78 21.69 -14.57 -19.58
N PRO A 79 22.51 -15.12 -20.49
CA PRO A 79 23.95 -14.83 -20.47
C PRO A 79 24.30 -13.37 -20.73
N CYS A 80 23.52 -12.65 -21.55
CA CYS A 80 23.69 -11.21 -21.73
C CYS A 80 23.21 -10.45 -20.51
N ASP A 81 22.05 -10.80 -19.96
CA ASP A 81 21.46 -10.19 -18.77
C ASP A 81 22.42 -10.22 -17.56
N TYR A 82 22.89 -11.42 -17.20
CA TYR A 82 23.86 -11.60 -16.10
C TYR A 82 25.18 -10.86 -16.33
N LEU A 83 25.60 -10.72 -17.58
CA LEU A 83 26.82 -9.99 -17.90
C LEU A 83 26.57 -8.47 -17.87
N ALA A 84 25.40 -8.02 -18.30
CA ALA A 84 25.00 -6.61 -18.26
C ALA A 84 25.00 -6.07 -16.82
N ASP A 85 24.62 -6.89 -15.83
CA ASP A 85 24.72 -6.53 -14.42
C ASP A 85 26.16 -6.28 -13.95
N GLN A 86 27.16 -6.91 -14.59
CA GLN A 86 28.57 -6.83 -14.19
C GLN A 86 29.35 -5.75 -14.94
N ILE A 87 29.14 -5.64 -16.26
CA ILE A 87 29.93 -4.76 -17.14
C ILE A 87 29.07 -3.68 -17.81
N GLY A 88 27.77 -3.64 -17.53
CA GLY A 88 26.83 -2.73 -18.16
C GLY A 88 26.31 -3.23 -19.50
N PHE A 89 25.09 -2.79 -19.82
CA PHE A 89 24.34 -3.19 -21.01
C PHE A 89 25.12 -3.04 -22.32
N SER A 90 25.74 -1.88 -22.59
CA SER A 90 26.41 -1.64 -23.88
C SER A 90 27.55 -2.63 -24.16
N MET A 91 28.37 -2.93 -23.14
CA MET A 91 29.48 -3.88 -23.28
C MET A 91 28.97 -5.32 -23.39
N ALA A 92 27.98 -5.70 -22.57
CA ALA A 92 27.38 -7.02 -22.62
C ALA A 92 26.66 -7.27 -23.96
N TYR A 93 25.85 -6.32 -24.41
CA TYR A 93 25.13 -6.41 -25.67
C TYR A 93 26.09 -6.56 -26.85
N ASN A 94 27.14 -5.73 -26.92
CA ASN A 94 28.13 -5.84 -27.99
C ASN A 94 28.89 -7.17 -27.97
N ARG A 95 29.14 -7.76 -26.80
CA ARG A 95 29.81 -9.06 -26.70
C ARG A 95 29.00 -10.21 -27.32
N PHE A 96 27.67 -10.16 -27.22
CA PHE A 96 26.78 -11.24 -27.70
C PHE A 96 26.13 -10.94 -29.05
N PHE A 97 25.80 -9.69 -29.32
CA PHE A 97 25.04 -9.25 -30.48
C PHE A 97 25.77 -8.24 -31.36
N GLY A 98 26.94 -7.74 -30.92
CA GLY A 98 27.80 -6.92 -31.75
C GLY A 98 28.32 -7.74 -32.92
N ARG A 99 28.11 -7.24 -34.13
CA ARG A 99 28.79 -7.77 -35.31
C ARG A 99 30.18 -7.14 -35.33
N TYR A 100 31.21 -7.99 -35.35
CA TYR A 100 32.62 -7.58 -35.47
C TYR A 100 32.82 -6.54 -36.58
#